data_AF-A0AAU7S851-F1
#
_entry.id   AF-A0AAU7S851-F1
#
_cell.length_a   1.000
_cell.length_b   1.000
_cell.length_c   1.000
_cell.angle_alpha   90.00
_cell.angle_beta   90.00
_cell.angle_gamma   90.00
#
_symmetry.space_group_name_H-M   'P 1'
#
loop_
_entity.id
_entity.type
_entity.pdbx_description
1 polymer ?
#
loop_
_entity_poly.entity_id
_entity_poly.type
_entity_poly.pdbx_seq_one_letter_code
_entity_poly.pdbx_strand_id
1 'polypeptide(L)'
;MSLLPFPADRRTSDVRRCATALQQLHGEAANRFWRSEMAIFANALREQGMEDDEISRQAGLFMHAVQMELQLAYAEEELNASA
;
A
#
# COMPACT_ATOMS: atom_id res chain seq x y z
N MET A 1 -6.17 -27.72 4.26
CA MET A 1 -5.40 -27.01 5.30
C MET A 1 -3.95 -26.96 4.82
N SER A 2 -3.35 -25.87 4.35
CA SER A 2 -3.75 -24.47 4.20
C SER A 2 -3.35 -24.03 2.78
N LEU A 3 -4.23 -23.33 2.07
CA LEU A 3 -3.83 -22.59 0.87
C LEU A 3 -2.93 -21.46 1.36
N LEU A 4 -1.62 -21.58 1.15
CA LEU A 4 -0.69 -20.47 1.36
C LEU A 4 -1.13 -19.37 0.38
N PRO A 5 -1.62 -18.21 0.85
CA PRO A 5 -1.91 -17.11 -0.05
C PRO A 5 -0.64 -16.80 -0.85
N PHE A 6 -0.75 -16.93 -2.17
CA PHE A 6 0.30 -16.67 -3.16
C PHE A 6 0.92 -15.27 -2.92
N PRO A 7 2.14 -15.00 -3.41
CA PRO A 7 2.80 -13.69 -3.28
C PRO A 7 1.95 -12.48 -3.70
N ALA A 8 0.91 -12.68 -4.53
CA ALA A 8 -0.09 -11.66 -4.87
C ALA A 8 -0.98 -11.26 -3.68
N ASP A 9 -1.43 -12.22 -2.86
CA ASP A 9 -2.34 -11.98 -1.73
C ASP A 9 -1.61 -11.35 -0.53
N ARG A 10 -0.31 -11.67 -0.35
CA ARG A 10 0.54 -10.90 0.57
C ARG A 10 0.63 -9.43 0.15
N ARG A 11 0.86 -9.15 -1.14
CA ARG A 11 0.87 -7.77 -1.65
C ARG A 11 -0.47 -7.09 -1.40
N THR A 12 -1.60 -7.77 -1.65
CA THR A 12 -2.93 -7.22 -1.36
C THR A 12 -3.14 -6.94 0.12
N SER A 13 -2.68 -7.82 1.01
CA SER A 13 -2.76 -7.61 2.46
C SER A 13 -1.90 -6.44 2.94
N ASP A 14 -0.69 -6.28 2.39
CA ASP A 14 0.19 -5.14 2.66
C ASP A 14 -0.44 -3.82 2.17
N VAL A 15 -1.01 -3.83 0.97
CA VAL A 15 -1.72 -2.70 0.37
C VAL A 15 -2.90 -2.27 1.24
N ARG A 16 -3.76 -3.23 1.65
CA ARG A 16 -4.87 -2.98 2.56
C ARG A 16 -4.42 -2.41 3.89
N ARG A 17 -3.40 -3.00 4.50
CA ARG A 17 -2.87 -2.54 5.78
C ARG A 17 -2.33 -1.11 5.68
N CYS A 18 -1.62 -0.79 4.60
CA CYS A 18 -1.17 0.57 4.32
C CYS A 18 -2.36 1.52 4.13
N ALA A 19 -3.36 1.13 3.33
CA ALA A 19 -4.55 1.95 3.11
C ALA A 19 -5.31 2.23 4.42
N THR A 20 -5.55 1.22 5.26
CA THR A 20 -6.18 1.40 6.57
C THR A 20 -5.33 2.29 7.50
N ALA A 21 -4.01 2.12 7.51
CA ALA A 21 -3.14 2.98 8.31
C ALA A 21 -3.17 4.44 7.82
N LEU A 22 -3.19 4.65 6.51
CA LEU A 22 -3.34 5.97 5.88
C LEU A 22 -4.74 6.56 6.05
N GLN A 23 -5.77 5.73 6.21
CA GLN A 23 -7.12 6.19 6.54
C GLN A 23 -7.19 6.67 7.98
N GLN A 24 -6.48 6.03 8.92
CA GLN A 24 -6.44 6.44 10.33
C GLN A 24 -5.49 7.62 10.60
N LEU A 25 -4.41 7.72 9.83
CA LEU A 25 -3.46 8.81 9.92
C LEU A 25 -3.88 9.93 8.98
N HIS A 26 -3.88 11.18 9.46
CA HIS A 26 -4.23 12.33 8.61
C HIS A 26 -3.09 13.35 8.55
N GLY A 27 -3.02 14.08 7.43
CA GLY A 27 -2.08 15.17 7.23
C GLY A 27 -0.61 14.74 7.23
N GLU A 28 0.22 15.42 8.02
CA GLU A 28 1.67 15.23 7.97
C GLU A 28 2.12 13.83 8.48
N ALA A 29 1.38 13.25 9.44
CA ALA A 29 1.68 11.93 9.98
C ALA A 29 1.52 10.83 8.92
N ALA A 30 0.46 10.91 8.11
CA ALA A 30 0.21 9.98 7.01
C ALA A 30 1.32 10.07 5.95
N ASN A 31 1.72 11.30 5.59
CA ASN A 31 2.77 11.51 4.59
C ASN A 31 4.13 11.00 5.07
N ARG A 32 4.48 11.21 6.35
CA ARG A 32 5.71 10.66 6.95
C ARG A 32 5.71 9.13 6.98
N PHE A 33 4.59 8.53 7.34
CA PHE A 33 4.41 7.08 7.32
C PHE A 33 4.56 6.54 5.89
N TRP A 34 3.84 7.11 4.92
CA TRP A 34 3.89 6.70 3.52
C TRP A 34 5.29 6.80 2.91
N ARG A 35 6.00 7.90 3.17
CA ARG A 35 7.38 8.08 2.71
C ARG A 35 8.32 7.04 3.30
N SER A 36 8.14 6.68 4.57
CA SER A 36 8.95 5.66 5.23
C SER A 36 8.69 4.28 4.63
N GLU A 37 7.43 3.91 4.42
CA GLU A 37 7.06 2.65 3.77
C GLU A 37 7.60 2.56 2.33
N MET A 38 7.49 3.65 1.55
CA MET A 38 8.03 3.68 0.20
C MET A 38 9.56 3.59 0.16
N ALA A 39 10.24 4.21 1.13
CA ALA A 39 11.69 4.09 1.26
C ALA A 39 12.10 2.65 1.61
N ILE A 40 11.38 2.00 2.52
CA ILE A 40 11.61 0.59 2.89
C ILE A 40 11.38 -0.32 1.68
N PHE A 41 10.27 -0.12 0.96
CA PHE A 41 9.92 -0.90 -0.22
C PHE A 41 10.98 -0.75 -1.33
N ALA A 42 11.37 0.48 -1.64
CA ALA A 42 12.41 0.75 -2.64
C ALA A 42 13.75 0.15 -2.22
N ASN A 43 14.13 0.27 -0.93
CA ASN A 43 15.37 -0.31 -0.43
C ASN A 43 15.34 -1.85 -0.54
N ALA A 44 14.24 -2.50 -0.16
CA ALA A 44 14.09 -3.95 -0.26
C ALA A 44 14.21 -4.46 -1.71
N LEU A 45 13.68 -3.71 -2.69
CA LEU A 45 13.85 -4.05 -4.11
C LEU A 45 15.30 -3.81 -4.58
N ARG A 46 15.95 -2.76 -4.09
CA ARG A 46 17.35 -2.47 -4.40
C ARG A 46 18.30 -3.53 -3.81
N GLU A 47 18.02 -4.03 -2.62
CA GLU A 47 18.76 -5.14 -2.00
C GLU A 47 18.61 -6.46 -2.77
N GLN A 48 17.52 -6.63 -3.51
CA GLN A 48 17.32 -7.74 -4.44
C GLN A 48 18.07 -7.55 -5.77
N GLY A 49 18.78 -6.44 -5.95
CA GLY A 49 19.52 -6.12 -7.17
C GLY A 49 18.65 -5.63 -8.32
N MET A 50 17.43 -5.15 -8.05
CA MET A 50 16.60 -4.54 -9.08
C MET A 50 17.16 -3.19 -9.54
N GLU A 51 17.00 -2.91 -10.83
CA GLU A 51 17.37 -1.63 -11.43
C GLU A 51 16.40 -0.52 -11.01
N ASP A 52 16.88 0.72 -11.01
CA ASP A 52 16.10 1.88 -10.53
C ASP A 52 14.80 2.11 -11.33
N ASP A 53 14.81 1.81 -12.64
CA ASP A 53 13.63 1.86 -13.51
C ASP A 53 12.56 0.83 -13.09
N GLU A 54 12.99 -0.39 -12.77
CA GLU A 54 12.11 -1.45 -12.26
C GLU A 54 11.58 -1.09 -10.87
N ILE A 55 12.42 -0.53 -9.99
CA ILE A 55 12.00 -0.07 -8.67
C ILE A 55 10.92 1.01 -8.81
N SER A 56 11.12 2.00 -9.68
CA SER A 56 10.12 3.04 -9.95
C SER A 56 8.82 2.47 -10.49
N ARG A 57 8.89 1.49 -11.40
CA ARG A 57 7.71 0.80 -11.94
C ARG A 57 6.96 0.02 -10.85
N GLN A 58 7.65 -0.77 -10.04
CA GLN A 58 7.06 -1.51 -8.93
C GLN A 58 6.46 -0.57 -7.87
N ALA A 59 7.15 0.51 -7.54
CA ALA A 59 6.67 1.52 -6.60
C ALA A 59 5.39 2.20 -7.13
N GLY A 60 5.34 2.53 -8.43
CA GLY A 60 4.15 3.06 -9.08
C GLY A 60 2.96 2.11 -9.01
N LEU A 61 3.16 0.82 -9.29
CA LEU A 61 2.12 -0.21 -9.17
C LEU A 61 1.62 -0.35 -7.73
N PHE A 62 2.53 -0.32 -6.74
CA PHE A 62 2.17 -0.37 -5.33
C PHE A 62 1.37 0.87 -4.90
N MET A 63 1.81 2.06 -5.30
CA MET A 63 1.09 3.31 -5.07
C MET A 63 -0.33 3.23 -5.62
N HIS A 64 -0.48 2.78 -6.87
CA HIS A 64 -1.77 2.70 -7.53
C HIS A 64 -2.71 1.72 -6.82
N ALA A 65 -2.19 0.56 -6.38
CA ALA A 65 -2.96 -0.39 -5.60
C ALA A 65 -3.42 0.19 -4.26
N VAL A 66 -2.54 0.91 -3.53
CA VAL A 66 -2.89 1.54 -2.24
C VAL A 66 -3.91 2.65 -2.43
N GLN A 67 -3.76 3.48 -3.47
CA GLN A 67 -4.74 4.53 -3.77
C GLN A 67 -6.12 3.93 -4.08
N MET A 68 -6.21 2.85 -4.88
CA MET A 68 -7.49 2.19 -5.14
C MET A 68 -8.14 1.64 -3.86
N GLU A 69 -7.39 0.93 -3.01
CA GLU A 69 -7.93 0.42 -1.74
C GLU A 69 -8.33 1.56 -0.79
N LEU A 70 -7.57 2.65 -0.78
CA LEU A 70 -7.89 3.83 0.04
C LEU A 70 -9.19 4.49 -0.44
N GLN A 71 -9.39 4.62 -1.77
CA GLN A 71 -10.64 5.13 -2.34
C GLN A 71 -11.83 4.24 -2.01
N LEU A 72 -11.66 2.91 -2.07
CA LEU A 72 -12.68 1.95 -1.67
C LEU A 72 -13.03 2.09 -0.18
N ALA A 73 -12.02 2.14 0.68
CA ALA A 73 -12.21 2.29 2.12
C ALA A 73 -12.95 3.60 2.48
N TYR A 74 -12.63 4.72 1.82
CA TYR A 74 -13.36 5.97 1.99
C TYR A 74 -14.79 5.90 1.46
N ALA A 75 -15.02 5.26 0.31
CA ALA A 75 -16.36 5.09 -0.24
C ALA A 75 -17.24 4.22 0.67
N GLU A 76 -16.69 3.12 1.21
CA GLU A 76 -17.37 2.27 2.20
C GLU A 76 -17.70 3.02 3.49
N GLU A 77 -16.79 3.88 3.96
CA GLU A 77 -17.01 4.71 5.15
C GLU A 77 -18.10 5.77 4.93
N GLU A 78 -18.12 6.42 3.75
CA GLU A 78 -19.17 7.39 3.36
C GLU A 78 -20.55 6.72 3.26
N LEU A 79 -20.61 5.52 2.66
CA LEU A 79 -21.82 4.70 2.58
C LEU A 79 -22.34 4.30 3.97
N ASN A 80 -21.46 3.87 4.86
CA ASN A 80 -21.82 3.49 6.23
C ASN A 80 -22.23 4.69 7.09
N ALA A 81 -21.64 5.87 6.89
CA ALA A 81 -22.02 7.10 7.59
C ALA A 81 -23.39 7.66 7.16
N SER A 82 -23.89 7.23 5.99
CA SER A 82 -25.16 7.67 5.40
C SER A 82 -26.34 6.71 5.64
N ALA A 83 -26.10 5.57 6.30
CA ALA A 83 -27.09 4.52 6.60
C ALA A 83 -27.58 4.59 8.06
#